data_AF-A0A7C3LT92-F1
#
_entry.id   AF-A0A7C3LT92-F1
#
_cell.length_a   1.000
_cell.length_b   1.000
_cell.length_c   1.000
_cell.angle_alpha   90.00
_cell.angle_beta   90.00
_cell.angle_gamma   90.00
#
_symmetry.space_group_name_H-M   'P 1'
#
loop_
_entity.id
_entity.type
_entity.pdbx_description
1 polymer ?
#
loop_
_entity_poly.entity_id
_entity_poly.type
_entity_poly.pdbx_seq_one_letter_code
_entity_poly.pdbx_strand_id
1 'polypeptide(L)'
;MNKITQTIVTIFVSILALTVTVDAKSYALLVGINHYQNVQKLGGAVSDAEELGKLLKKQGVNTIKVLLDEQASKQSILSELSRIAHTIKKDDTFYMFFSGHGTSLEDKSSQSLFQKETKLLTLLENSGALLPYDFDTQHAARSLIIGSRDLRPLFQEIDGKGVRSLVVFDACFSGKTFRGIPAKRKRRRHYTPPSHPIEFTVKKSHPYKSLVYVASTSASDWAVEDQSTNRGYLMEQLEKCLKGSADSDEDREITKQELKYCIDNSNLPQAPQVYPEEAEINPVIFKVYKPKKREEPGPTITPHLTVTVEGNRYRVSDQFGEIASFAREDQVARYREAYKIIALQGAKNFSLYALSPHGVKQKMCRVGDALDVTIESSRGGYLVLFDLDAQGNLFMIEPYPDHVTEIPANRSLSYTRLSISEPVGTELMKGFVISDPAVIRQLQKLSPTNDKGLVTDPKALYGLLSRLPRSSYDTALLKLSTFKK
;
A
#
# COMPACT_ATOMS: atom_id res chain seq x y z
N MET A 1 43.13 -1.39 42.22
CA MET A 1 41.66 -1.43 42.36
C MET A 1 41.29 -2.64 43.19
N ASN A 2 40.29 -2.53 44.07
CA ASN A 2 39.98 -3.59 45.03
C ASN A 2 39.18 -4.73 44.32
N LYS A 3 39.43 -6.00 44.65
CA LYS A 3 38.77 -7.14 43.96
C LYS A 3 37.25 -7.04 44.01
N ILE A 4 36.72 -6.57 45.14
CA ILE A 4 35.29 -6.30 45.38
C ILE A 4 34.73 -5.29 44.36
N THR A 5 35.47 -4.21 44.07
CA THR A 5 35.07 -3.20 43.09
C THR A 5 35.00 -3.78 41.67
N GLN A 6 35.93 -4.68 41.33
CA GLN A 6 35.93 -5.39 40.06
C GLN A 6 34.70 -6.31 39.93
N THR A 7 34.43 -7.13 40.94
CA THR A 7 33.27 -8.05 40.97
C THR A 7 31.93 -7.32 40.89
N ILE A 8 31.76 -6.20 41.62
CA ILE A 8 30.53 -5.39 41.58
C ILE A 8 30.32 -4.79 40.18
N VAL A 9 31.37 -4.26 39.54
CA VAL A 9 31.28 -3.74 38.17
C VAL A 9 30.93 -4.84 37.17
N THR A 10 31.52 -6.04 37.30
CA THR A 10 31.17 -7.17 36.42
C THR A 10 29.70 -7.58 36.58
N ILE A 11 29.19 -7.67 37.81
CA ILE A 11 27.77 -8.00 38.06
C ILE A 11 26.83 -6.94 37.49
N PHE A 12 27.15 -5.64 37.65
CA PHE A 12 26.34 -4.56 37.10
C PHE A 12 26.30 -4.58 35.56
N VAL A 13 27.44 -4.84 34.91
CA VAL A 13 27.52 -4.98 33.44
C VAL A 13 26.79 -6.23 32.95
N SER A 14 26.82 -7.35 33.70
CA SER A 14 26.08 -8.57 33.36
C SER A 14 24.56 -8.42 33.48
N ILE A 15 24.07 -7.66 34.47
CA ILE A 15 22.63 -7.40 34.65
C ILE A 15 22.11 -6.42 33.57
N LEU A 16 22.93 -5.45 33.16
CA LEU A 16 22.58 -4.51 32.08
C LEU A 16 22.48 -5.18 30.69
N ALA A 17 23.07 -6.37 30.53
CA ALA A 17 23.04 -7.15 29.29
C ALA A 17 21.82 -8.07 29.13
N LEU A 18 20.94 -8.20 30.14
CA LEU A 18 19.68 -8.95 30.06
C LEU A 18 18.46 -8.04 29.76
N THR A 19 18.59 -7.14 28.78
CA THR A 19 17.40 -6.65 28.07
C THR A 19 16.86 -7.79 27.20
N VAL A 20 16.01 -8.64 27.79
CA VAL A 20 15.22 -9.60 27.04
C VAL A 20 14.29 -8.80 26.12
N THR A 21 14.65 -8.70 24.85
CA THR A 21 13.79 -8.12 23.81
C THR A 21 12.60 -9.04 23.64
N VAL A 22 11.53 -8.77 24.39
CA VAL A 22 10.23 -9.42 24.19
C VAL A 22 9.74 -8.96 22.82
N ASP A 23 9.81 -9.87 21.85
CA ASP A 23 9.33 -9.61 20.50
C ASP A 23 7.82 -9.33 20.52
N ALA A 24 7.40 -8.31 19.77
CA ALA A 24 6.02 -7.84 19.78
C ALA A 24 5.10 -8.89 19.15
N LYS A 25 4.02 -9.26 19.85
CA LYS A 25 3.10 -10.29 19.36
C LYS A 25 2.14 -9.73 18.33
N SER A 26 1.57 -10.63 17.53
CA SER A 26 0.62 -10.26 16.50
C SER A 26 -0.57 -11.20 16.50
N TYR A 27 -1.75 -10.64 16.74
CA TYR A 27 -3.01 -11.36 16.86
C TYR A 27 -3.90 -11.05 15.66
N ALA A 28 -4.45 -12.08 15.03
CA ALA A 28 -5.39 -11.94 13.93
C ALA A 28 -6.67 -12.74 14.21
N LEU A 29 -7.82 -12.09 14.09
CA LEU A 29 -9.12 -12.75 13.99
C LEU A 29 -9.67 -12.60 12.58
N LEU A 30 -9.80 -13.70 11.85
CA LEU A 30 -10.29 -13.72 10.48
C LEU A 30 -11.62 -14.47 10.43
N VAL A 31 -12.64 -13.83 9.87
CA VAL A 31 -14.00 -14.36 9.81
C VAL A 31 -14.47 -14.38 8.36
N GLY A 32 -14.99 -15.52 7.91
CA GLY A 32 -15.54 -15.70 6.57
C GLY A 32 -16.78 -16.58 6.61
N ILE A 33 -17.91 -16.09 6.10
CA ILE A 33 -19.19 -16.79 6.20
C ILE A 33 -19.87 -16.84 4.83
N ASN A 34 -19.90 -18.03 4.26
CA ASN A 34 -20.66 -18.34 3.05
C ASN A 34 -22.04 -18.91 3.40
N HIS A 35 -22.10 -19.81 4.38
CA HIS A 35 -23.25 -20.65 4.67
C HIS A 35 -24.10 -20.12 5.82
N TYR A 36 -24.94 -19.13 5.55
CA TYR A 36 -25.91 -18.65 6.54
C TYR A 36 -27.11 -19.59 6.71
N GLN A 37 -27.67 -19.62 7.93
CA GLN A 37 -28.87 -20.40 8.23
C GLN A 37 -30.15 -19.75 7.69
N ASN A 38 -30.30 -18.43 7.83
CA ASN A 38 -31.57 -17.71 7.64
C ASN A 38 -31.52 -16.59 6.58
N VAL A 39 -30.40 -16.42 5.88
CA VAL A 39 -30.23 -15.43 4.80
C VAL A 39 -29.51 -16.05 3.60
N GLN A 40 -29.43 -15.30 2.50
CA GLN A 40 -28.78 -15.76 1.26
C GLN A 40 -27.32 -16.17 1.51
N LYS A 41 -26.91 -17.28 0.88
CA LYS A 41 -25.52 -17.76 0.92
C LYS A 41 -24.59 -16.90 0.05
N LEU A 42 -23.35 -16.74 0.49
CA LEU A 42 -22.27 -16.09 -0.26
C LEU A 42 -21.30 -17.14 -0.82
N GLY A 43 -20.45 -16.72 -1.76
CA GLY A 43 -19.49 -17.61 -2.41
C GLY A 43 -18.04 -17.41 -1.96
N GLY A 44 -17.61 -16.17 -1.73
CA GLY A 44 -16.20 -15.82 -1.60
C GLY A 44 -15.68 -15.66 -0.17
N ALA A 45 -16.54 -15.40 0.80
CA ALA A 45 -16.15 -14.96 2.13
C ALA A 45 -15.25 -15.95 2.90
N VAL A 46 -15.48 -17.26 2.74
CA VAL A 46 -14.59 -18.30 3.31
C VAL A 46 -13.20 -18.26 2.65
N SER A 47 -13.16 -18.11 1.33
CA SER A 47 -11.92 -18.04 0.53
C SER A 47 -11.09 -16.81 0.88
N ASP A 48 -11.74 -15.66 1.04
CA ASP A 48 -11.15 -14.40 1.50
C ASP A 48 -10.42 -14.56 2.84
N ALA A 49 -11.12 -15.09 3.85
CA ALA A 49 -10.58 -15.25 5.20
C ALA A 49 -9.42 -16.26 5.25
N GLU A 50 -9.50 -17.35 4.49
CA GLU A 50 -8.40 -18.31 4.39
C GLU A 50 -7.15 -17.73 3.72
N GLU A 51 -7.30 -16.98 2.62
CA GLU A 51 -6.16 -16.43 1.91
C GLU A 51 -5.48 -15.29 2.65
N LEU A 52 -6.25 -14.44 3.32
CA LEU A 52 -5.66 -13.49 4.26
C LEU A 52 -4.91 -14.22 5.38
N GLY A 53 -5.45 -15.33 5.90
CA GLY A 53 -4.75 -16.17 6.88
C GLY A 53 -3.42 -16.73 6.35
N LYS A 54 -3.41 -17.22 5.10
CA LYS A 54 -2.21 -17.69 4.40
C LYS A 54 -1.20 -16.55 4.21
N LEU A 55 -1.66 -15.33 3.89
CA LEU A 55 -0.80 -14.14 3.75
C LEU A 55 -0.22 -13.71 5.11
N LEU A 56 -1.05 -13.44 6.10
CA LEU A 56 -0.63 -13.01 7.44
C LEU A 56 0.39 -13.98 8.05
N LYS A 57 0.18 -15.29 7.89
CA LYS A 57 1.13 -16.32 8.35
C LYS A 57 2.49 -16.23 7.65
N LYS A 58 2.51 -16.00 6.33
CA LYS A 58 3.76 -15.75 5.57
C LYS A 58 4.46 -14.47 6.01
N GLN A 59 3.67 -13.48 6.44
CA GLN A 59 4.14 -12.16 6.89
C GLN A 59 4.58 -12.15 8.38
N GLY A 60 4.70 -13.32 9.01
CA GLY A 60 5.19 -13.46 10.38
C GLY A 60 4.14 -13.28 11.48
N VAL A 61 2.85 -13.19 11.14
CA VAL A 61 1.79 -13.09 12.16
C VAL A 61 1.69 -14.37 12.97
N ASN A 62 1.91 -14.26 14.28
CA ASN A 62 2.18 -15.43 15.13
C ASN A 62 0.93 -16.06 15.76
N THR A 63 -0.16 -15.30 15.97
CA THR A 63 -1.39 -15.80 16.59
C THR A 63 -2.59 -15.54 15.69
N ILE A 64 -2.93 -16.48 14.81
CA ILE A 64 -4.05 -16.37 13.86
C ILE A 64 -5.19 -17.31 14.27
N LYS A 65 -6.38 -16.76 14.51
CA LYS A 65 -7.63 -17.50 14.66
C LYS A 65 -8.53 -17.24 13.46
N VAL A 66 -8.90 -18.30 12.75
CA VAL A 66 -9.88 -18.26 11.66
C VAL A 66 -11.20 -18.86 12.17
N LEU A 67 -12.32 -18.22 11.84
CA LEU A 67 -13.69 -18.70 12.08
C LEU A 67 -14.43 -18.72 10.74
N LEU A 68 -14.83 -19.91 10.30
CA LEU A 68 -15.49 -20.15 9.02
C LEU A 68 -16.89 -20.74 9.25
N ASP A 69 -17.87 -20.28 8.47
CA ASP A 69 -19.26 -20.78 8.48
C ASP A 69 -19.79 -21.06 9.89
N GLU A 70 -20.16 -22.31 10.23
CA GLU A 70 -20.68 -22.73 11.54
C GLU A 70 -19.86 -22.23 12.75
N GLN A 71 -18.55 -22.08 12.57
CA GLN A 71 -17.64 -21.65 13.64
C GLN A 71 -17.77 -20.16 13.93
N ALA A 72 -18.25 -19.37 12.97
CA ALA A 72 -18.42 -17.91 13.03
C ALA A 72 -19.76 -17.49 13.66
N SER A 73 -20.17 -18.18 14.72
CA SER A 73 -21.27 -17.74 15.58
C SER A 73 -20.96 -16.39 16.25
N LYS A 74 -21.99 -15.65 16.65
CA LYS A 74 -21.86 -14.42 17.44
C LYS A 74 -21.00 -14.64 18.67
N GLN A 75 -21.27 -15.74 19.38
CA GLN A 75 -20.57 -16.10 20.61
C GLN A 75 -19.07 -16.33 20.33
N SER A 76 -18.72 -17.07 19.28
CA SER A 76 -17.33 -17.35 18.89
C SER A 76 -16.56 -16.07 18.58
N ILE A 77 -17.13 -15.20 17.74
CA ILE A 77 -16.47 -13.96 17.27
C ILE A 77 -16.21 -13.02 18.45
N LEU A 78 -17.23 -12.78 19.29
CA LEU A 78 -17.11 -11.86 20.42
C LEU A 78 -16.24 -12.43 21.55
N SER A 79 -16.25 -13.75 21.77
CA SER A 79 -15.39 -14.38 22.78
C SER A 79 -13.91 -14.30 22.38
N GLU A 80 -13.59 -14.48 21.09
CA GLU A 80 -12.21 -14.36 20.61
C GLU A 80 -11.73 -12.91 20.60
N LEU A 81 -12.57 -11.94 20.19
CA LEU A 81 -12.27 -10.52 20.33
C LEU A 81 -12.03 -10.13 21.79
N SER A 82 -12.86 -10.62 22.71
CA SER A 82 -12.67 -10.37 24.15
C SER A 82 -11.39 -11.02 24.67
N ARG A 83 -11.06 -12.24 24.24
CA ARG A 83 -9.80 -12.91 24.59
C ARG A 83 -8.59 -12.10 24.12
N ILE A 84 -8.62 -11.58 22.89
CA ILE A 84 -7.56 -10.72 22.36
C ILE A 84 -7.50 -9.40 23.13
N ALA A 85 -8.63 -8.74 23.35
CA ALA A 85 -8.72 -7.49 24.11
C ALA A 85 -8.08 -7.61 25.50
N HIS A 86 -8.32 -8.70 26.24
CA HIS A 86 -7.68 -8.95 27.53
C HIS A 86 -6.19 -9.31 27.40
N THR A 87 -5.80 -10.13 26.41
CA THR A 87 -4.45 -10.71 26.30
C THR A 87 -3.40 -9.77 25.70
N ILE A 88 -3.79 -8.94 24.73
CA ILE A 88 -2.88 -8.07 23.97
C ILE A 88 -2.20 -7.04 24.87
N LYS A 89 -0.98 -6.65 24.54
CA LYS A 89 -0.14 -5.70 25.29
C LYS A 89 0.34 -4.58 24.38
N LYS A 90 0.85 -3.50 24.98
CA LYS A 90 1.48 -2.39 24.25
C LYS A 90 2.50 -2.90 23.23
N ASP A 91 2.59 -2.23 22.09
CA ASP A 91 3.50 -2.48 20.96
C ASP A 91 3.20 -3.76 20.13
N ASP A 92 2.34 -4.65 20.61
CA ASP A 92 1.72 -5.73 19.82
C ASP A 92 0.94 -5.17 18.60
N THR A 93 0.63 -6.05 17.65
CA THR A 93 -0.26 -5.76 16.51
C THR A 93 -1.56 -6.56 16.60
N PHE A 94 -2.67 -5.93 16.23
CA PHE A 94 -3.99 -6.54 16.08
C PHE A 94 -4.47 -6.44 14.63
N TYR A 95 -4.98 -7.55 14.11
CA TYR A 95 -5.67 -7.64 12.83
C TYR A 95 -7.06 -8.21 13.05
N MET A 96 -8.06 -7.61 12.41
CA MET A 96 -9.37 -8.24 12.24
C MET A 96 -9.80 -8.17 10.78
N PHE A 97 -10.30 -9.29 10.28
CA PHE A 97 -10.95 -9.37 8.98
C PHE A 97 -12.32 -10.00 9.12
N PHE A 98 -13.30 -9.47 8.41
CA PHE A 98 -14.62 -10.05 8.25
C PHE A 98 -15.04 -9.93 6.79
N SER A 99 -15.30 -11.06 6.13
CA SER A 99 -16.05 -11.11 4.87
C SER A 99 -17.38 -11.79 5.12
N GLY A 100 -18.48 -11.20 4.63
CA GLY A 100 -19.83 -11.67 4.89
C GLY A 100 -20.90 -10.58 4.78
N HIS A 101 -22.13 -10.91 5.18
CA HIS A 101 -23.26 -9.97 5.21
C HIS A 101 -23.12 -8.90 6.30
N GLY A 102 -23.41 -7.66 5.92
CA GLY A 102 -23.57 -6.51 6.81
C GLY A 102 -24.85 -5.75 6.50
N THR A 103 -25.37 -5.00 7.48
CA THR A 103 -26.64 -4.28 7.37
C THR A 103 -26.68 -3.00 8.21
N SER A 104 -27.59 -2.08 7.89
CA SER A 104 -27.88 -0.86 8.65
C SER A 104 -29.33 -0.41 8.39
N LEU A 105 -29.77 0.72 8.95
CA LEU A 105 -31.13 1.25 8.67
C LEU A 105 -31.37 1.65 7.20
N GLU A 106 -30.30 1.84 6.43
CA GLU A 106 -30.32 2.15 4.99
C GLU A 106 -30.61 0.92 4.13
N ASP A 107 -30.42 -0.28 4.67
CA ASP A 107 -30.74 -1.53 4.01
C ASP A 107 -32.26 -1.69 3.88
N LYS A 108 -32.78 -1.24 2.72
CA LYS A 108 -34.20 -1.34 2.35
C LYS A 108 -34.71 -2.78 2.32
N SER A 109 -33.85 -3.77 2.09
CA SER A 109 -34.25 -5.18 2.09
C SER A 109 -34.52 -5.69 3.52
N SER A 110 -33.73 -5.22 4.48
CA SER A 110 -33.87 -5.56 5.91
C SER A 110 -34.82 -4.64 6.69
N GLN A 111 -35.39 -3.59 6.09
CA GLN A 111 -36.33 -2.68 6.78
C GLN A 111 -37.54 -3.40 7.41
N SER A 112 -38.00 -4.51 6.85
CA SER A 112 -39.08 -5.33 7.41
C SER A 112 -38.68 -6.04 8.72
N LEU A 113 -37.39 -6.35 8.90
CA LEU A 113 -36.82 -6.92 10.11
C LEU A 113 -36.72 -5.87 11.23
N PHE A 114 -36.40 -4.63 10.88
CA PHE A 114 -36.15 -3.56 11.86
C PHE A 114 -37.41 -2.86 12.39
N GLN A 115 -38.48 -2.79 11.59
CA GLN A 115 -39.72 -2.07 11.95
C GLN A 115 -40.45 -2.62 13.19
N LYS A 116 -40.20 -3.87 13.59
CA LYS A 116 -40.86 -4.50 14.74
C LYS A 116 -40.13 -4.28 16.07
N GLU A 117 -38.88 -3.78 16.06
CA GLU A 117 -38.04 -3.70 17.26
C GLU A 117 -37.44 -2.29 17.45
N THR A 118 -38.15 -1.42 18.17
CA THR A 118 -37.73 -0.03 18.44
C THR A 118 -36.33 0.08 19.04
N LYS A 119 -35.90 -0.90 19.85
CA LYS A 119 -34.56 -0.95 20.43
C LYS A 119 -33.48 -1.18 19.38
N LEU A 120 -33.77 -1.94 18.33
CA LEU A 120 -32.85 -2.18 17.21
C LEU A 120 -32.68 -0.92 16.36
N LEU A 121 -33.77 -0.20 16.10
CA LEU A 121 -33.74 1.11 15.42
C LEU A 121 -32.77 2.06 16.13
N THR A 122 -32.92 2.27 17.45
CA THR A 122 -32.02 3.14 18.22
C THR A 122 -30.55 2.66 18.25
N LEU A 123 -30.31 1.35 18.18
CA LEU A 123 -28.95 0.81 18.13
C LEU A 123 -28.27 1.01 16.77
N LEU A 124 -29.03 0.99 15.68
CA LEU A 124 -28.56 1.16 14.29
C LEU A 124 -28.63 2.62 13.77
N GLU A 125 -29.36 3.52 14.44
CA GLU A 125 -29.43 4.97 14.12
C GLU A 125 -28.05 5.58 13.79
N ASN A 126 -27.01 5.15 14.51
CA ASN A 126 -25.62 5.56 14.31
C ASN A 126 -24.65 4.36 14.27
N SER A 127 -25.09 3.20 13.78
CA SER A 127 -24.27 1.99 13.70
C SER A 127 -24.61 1.14 12.47
N GLY A 128 -23.62 0.42 11.97
CA GLY A 128 -23.85 -0.78 11.16
C GLY A 128 -23.90 -2.02 12.06
N ALA A 129 -24.28 -3.16 11.48
CA ALA A 129 -24.17 -4.47 12.08
C ALA A 129 -23.62 -5.49 11.08
N LEU A 130 -22.98 -6.54 11.61
CA LEU A 130 -22.56 -7.73 10.88
C LEU A 130 -23.48 -8.89 11.22
N LEU A 131 -23.75 -9.75 10.24
CA LEU A 131 -24.52 -10.98 10.43
C LEU A 131 -23.53 -12.13 10.71
N PRO A 132 -23.56 -12.73 11.91
CA PRO A 132 -22.86 -13.98 12.18
C PRO A 132 -23.63 -15.17 11.57
N TYR A 133 -23.03 -16.37 11.62
CA TYR A 133 -23.64 -17.59 11.09
C TYR A 133 -25.01 -17.90 11.70
N ASP A 134 -25.12 -17.71 13.02
CA ASP A 134 -26.32 -17.89 13.86
C ASP A 134 -27.25 -16.66 13.84
N PHE A 135 -27.22 -15.86 12.77
CA PHE A 135 -28.15 -14.75 12.61
C PHE A 135 -29.61 -15.24 12.51
N ASP A 136 -30.39 -14.91 13.53
CA ASP A 136 -31.81 -15.20 13.68
C ASP A 136 -32.63 -13.95 13.32
N THR A 137 -33.42 -14.05 12.23
CA THR A 137 -34.25 -12.97 11.68
C THR A 137 -35.45 -12.62 12.56
N GLN A 138 -35.92 -13.54 13.41
CA GLN A 138 -37.02 -13.29 14.34
C GLN A 138 -36.56 -12.50 15.57
N HIS A 139 -35.26 -12.51 15.86
CA HIS A 139 -34.68 -11.88 17.05
C HIS A 139 -33.43 -11.05 16.71
N ALA A 140 -33.53 -10.24 15.67
CA ALA A 140 -32.41 -9.53 15.04
C ALA A 140 -31.52 -8.74 16.02
N ALA A 141 -32.07 -8.03 17.03
CA ALA A 141 -31.21 -7.28 17.93
C ALA A 141 -30.29 -8.15 18.80
N ARG A 142 -30.71 -9.36 19.20
CA ARG A 142 -29.84 -10.27 19.98
C ARG A 142 -28.83 -11.00 19.10
N SER A 143 -29.19 -11.34 17.86
CA SER A 143 -28.39 -12.17 16.96
C SER A 143 -27.38 -11.37 16.13
N LEU A 144 -27.65 -10.11 15.77
CA LEU A 144 -26.68 -9.24 15.09
C LEU A 144 -25.47 -8.89 15.96
N ILE A 145 -24.30 -8.77 15.34
CA ILE A 145 -23.12 -8.10 15.91
C ILE A 145 -23.22 -6.62 15.56
N ILE A 146 -23.63 -5.78 16.50
CA ILE A 146 -23.87 -4.35 16.29
C ILE A 146 -22.61 -3.58 16.65
N GLY A 147 -22.04 -2.83 15.69
CA GLY A 147 -20.76 -2.16 15.85
C GLY A 147 -20.66 -1.27 17.09
N SER A 148 -21.69 -0.45 17.35
CA SER A 148 -21.75 0.44 18.51
C SER A 148 -21.87 -0.27 19.87
N ARG A 149 -22.44 -1.49 19.91
CA ARG A 149 -22.72 -2.24 21.15
C ARG A 149 -21.66 -3.28 21.44
N ASP A 150 -21.31 -4.08 20.43
CA ASP A 150 -20.56 -5.32 20.59
C ASP A 150 -19.08 -5.16 20.21
N LEU A 151 -18.78 -4.41 19.14
CA LEU A 151 -17.41 -4.26 18.62
C LEU A 151 -16.66 -3.10 19.25
N ARG A 152 -17.27 -1.91 19.28
CA ARG A 152 -16.60 -0.67 19.73
C ARG A 152 -16.01 -0.75 21.14
N PRO A 153 -16.67 -1.34 22.17
CA PRO A 153 -16.05 -1.46 23.49
C PRO A 153 -14.74 -2.28 23.46
N LEU A 154 -14.73 -3.39 22.72
CA LEU A 154 -13.56 -4.27 22.56
C LEU A 154 -12.45 -3.58 21.77
N PHE A 155 -12.81 -2.86 20.69
CA PHE A 155 -11.86 -2.07 19.90
C PHE A 155 -11.26 -0.90 20.69
N GLN A 156 -12.04 -0.24 21.55
CA GLN A 156 -11.53 0.80 22.46
C GLN A 156 -10.62 0.25 23.56
N GLU A 157 -10.88 -0.96 24.06
CA GLU A 157 -9.99 -1.66 24.99
C GLU A 157 -8.66 -2.04 24.33
N ILE A 158 -8.70 -2.58 23.11
CA ILE A 158 -7.53 -2.93 22.30
C ILE A 158 -6.70 -1.68 21.98
N ASP A 159 -7.29 -0.66 21.35
CA ASP A 159 -6.61 0.59 20.97
C ASP A 159 -6.09 1.36 22.20
N GLY A 160 -6.82 1.32 23.31
CA GLY A 160 -6.43 1.93 24.58
C GLY A 160 -5.10 1.42 25.15
N LYS A 161 -4.65 0.22 24.75
CA LYS A 161 -3.37 -0.39 25.16
C LYS A 161 -2.16 0.10 24.36
N GLY A 162 -2.34 0.91 23.32
CA GLY A 162 -1.24 1.43 22.49
C GLY A 162 -0.67 0.35 21.57
N VAL A 163 -1.56 -0.25 20.77
CA VAL A 163 -1.25 -1.35 19.85
C VAL A 163 -1.53 -0.91 18.42
N ARG A 164 -0.76 -1.41 17.45
CA ARG A 164 -1.05 -1.15 16.03
C ARG A 164 -2.27 -2.00 15.64
N SER A 165 -3.33 -1.40 15.11
CA SER A 165 -4.56 -2.12 14.77
C SER A 165 -5.00 -1.84 13.33
N LEU A 166 -5.27 -2.90 12.57
CA LEU A 166 -5.93 -2.86 11.27
C LEU A 166 -7.17 -3.75 11.30
N VAL A 167 -8.35 -3.14 11.15
CA VAL A 167 -9.64 -3.83 11.07
C VAL A 167 -10.21 -3.62 9.68
N VAL A 168 -10.58 -4.69 8.98
CA VAL A 168 -11.09 -4.65 7.61
C VAL A 168 -12.38 -5.46 7.49
N PHE A 169 -13.49 -4.82 7.13
CA PHE A 169 -14.77 -5.49 6.87
C PHE A 169 -15.14 -5.39 5.39
N ASP A 170 -15.10 -6.52 4.68
CA ASP A 170 -15.65 -6.68 3.34
C ASP A 170 -17.12 -7.11 3.45
N ALA A 171 -17.97 -6.12 3.73
CA ALA A 171 -19.40 -6.29 3.98
C ALA A 171 -20.16 -5.00 3.64
N CYS A 172 -21.41 -5.13 3.16
CA CYS A 172 -22.31 -4.00 2.92
C CYS A 172 -22.49 -3.15 4.19
N PHE A 173 -22.59 -1.83 4.04
CA PHE A 173 -22.81 -0.87 5.13
C PHE A 173 -21.73 -0.88 6.24
N SER A 174 -20.57 -1.50 5.99
CA SER A 174 -19.42 -1.56 6.91
C SER A 174 -18.88 -0.17 7.28
N GLY A 175 -19.10 0.86 6.46
CA GLY A 175 -18.82 2.28 6.79
C GLY A 175 -19.65 2.88 7.94
N LYS A 176 -20.53 2.10 8.60
CA LYS A 176 -21.26 2.52 9.81
C LYS A 176 -20.89 1.79 11.10
N THR A 177 -20.26 0.61 11.05
CA THR A 177 -19.99 -0.21 12.26
C THR A 177 -18.99 0.47 13.22
N PHE A 178 -18.08 1.29 12.71
CA PHE A 178 -17.01 1.92 13.51
C PHE A 178 -17.44 3.19 14.30
N ARG A 179 -18.64 3.72 14.06
CA ARG A 179 -19.06 5.08 14.48
C ARG A 179 -19.28 5.24 16.00
N GLY A 180 -19.16 6.48 16.49
CA GLY A 180 -19.47 6.88 17.87
C GLY A 180 -20.97 7.17 18.14
N ILE A 181 -21.38 7.20 19.41
CA ILE A 181 -22.71 7.71 19.84
C ILE A 181 -22.64 9.23 19.98
N PRO A 182 -23.60 10.01 19.42
CA PRO A 182 -23.64 11.46 19.62
C PRO A 182 -23.91 11.84 21.08
N ALA A 183 -23.23 12.87 21.58
CA ALA A 183 -23.31 13.29 22.98
C ALA A 183 -24.73 13.75 23.38
N LYS A 184 -25.30 13.08 24.40
CA LYS A 184 -26.53 13.37 25.18
C LYS A 184 -27.54 14.36 24.55
N ARG A 185 -28.62 13.84 23.95
CA ARG A 185 -29.84 14.62 23.59
C ARG A 185 -30.38 15.39 24.81
N LYS A 186 -30.29 16.72 24.81
CA LYS A 186 -31.15 17.57 25.67
C LYS A 186 -32.59 17.45 25.19
N ARG A 187 -33.49 16.91 26.02
CA ARG A 187 -34.94 16.85 25.73
C ARG A 187 -35.49 18.26 25.44
N ARG A 188 -36.11 18.47 24.27
CA ARG A 188 -37.04 19.58 24.03
C ARG A 188 -38.29 19.13 23.30
N ARG A 189 -39.35 19.92 23.49
CA ARG A 189 -40.76 19.62 23.23
C ARG A 189 -41.11 19.74 21.73
N HIS A 190 -42.31 19.25 21.38
CA HIS A 190 -43.03 19.42 20.11
C HIS A 190 -42.54 20.59 19.23
N TYR A 191 -42.19 20.28 17.98
CA TYR A 191 -41.92 21.27 16.94
C TYR A 191 -42.41 20.75 15.59
N THR A 192 -43.12 21.60 14.85
CA THR A 192 -43.56 21.38 13.47
C THR A 192 -42.35 21.44 12.52
N PRO A 193 -42.27 20.58 11.49
CA PRO A 193 -41.08 20.53 10.63
C PRO A 193 -40.98 21.81 9.76
N PRO A 194 -39.83 22.51 9.76
CA PRO A 194 -39.59 23.60 8.81
C PRO A 194 -39.26 23.04 7.41
N SER A 195 -39.69 23.74 6.37
CA SER A 195 -39.63 23.30 4.96
C SER A 195 -38.26 23.46 4.28
N HIS A 196 -37.17 23.56 5.05
CA HIS A 196 -35.80 23.64 4.53
C HIS A 196 -34.90 22.67 5.31
N PRO A 197 -34.10 21.82 4.64
CA PRO A 197 -33.22 20.88 5.31
C PRO A 197 -32.07 21.62 6.00
N ILE A 198 -32.14 21.71 7.32
CA ILE A 198 -31.02 22.14 8.16
C ILE A 198 -30.07 20.94 8.29
N GLU A 199 -28.97 20.94 7.53
CA GLU A 199 -27.91 19.95 7.70
C GLU A 199 -27.25 20.11 9.07
N PHE A 200 -27.57 19.20 10.00
CA PHE A 200 -26.76 18.99 11.19
C PHE A 200 -25.56 18.13 10.82
N THR A 201 -24.42 18.77 10.51
CA THR A 201 -23.13 18.10 10.29
C THR A 201 -22.62 17.47 11.60
N VAL A 202 -23.11 16.29 11.95
CA VAL A 202 -22.52 15.47 13.02
C VAL A 202 -21.15 15.02 12.53
N LYS A 203 -20.07 15.65 13.03
CA LYS A 203 -18.69 15.22 12.77
C LYS A 203 -18.58 13.70 12.97
N LYS A 204 -18.13 12.99 11.94
CA LYS A 204 -17.83 11.54 11.97
C LYS A 204 -16.63 11.29 12.90
N SER A 205 -16.78 11.39 14.22
CA SER A 205 -15.64 11.20 15.12
C SER A 205 -15.18 9.74 15.09
N HIS A 206 -14.01 9.50 14.52
CA HIS A 206 -13.28 8.23 14.66
C HIS A 206 -12.93 8.05 16.15
N PRO A 207 -13.48 7.04 16.86
CA PRO A 207 -13.43 7.00 18.33
C PRO A 207 -12.17 6.31 18.89
N TYR A 208 -11.16 6.10 18.05
CA TYR A 208 -9.92 5.37 18.34
C TYR A 208 -8.70 6.25 18.05
N LYS A 209 -7.60 6.02 18.77
CA LYS A 209 -6.34 6.80 18.67
C LYS A 209 -5.47 6.37 17.50
N SER A 210 -5.38 5.06 17.27
CA SER A 210 -4.39 4.42 16.39
C SER A 210 -4.98 3.31 15.52
N LEU A 211 -6.17 2.79 15.84
CA LEU A 211 -6.85 1.80 15.02
C LEU A 211 -7.23 2.37 13.65
N VAL A 212 -6.75 1.69 12.60
CA VAL A 212 -7.15 1.93 11.22
C VAL A 212 -8.29 0.97 10.87
N TYR A 213 -9.35 1.52 10.30
CA TYR A 213 -10.55 0.77 9.95
C TYR A 213 -10.84 0.91 8.45
N VAL A 214 -10.99 -0.21 7.75
CA VAL A 214 -11.28 -0.26 6.31
C VAL A 214 -12.64 -0.90 6.09
N ALA A 215 -13.51 -0.19 5.37
CA ALA A 215 -14.82 -0.66 4.92
C ALA A 215 -14.79 -0.87 3.41
N SER A 216 -15.43 -1.92 2.88
CA SER A 216 -15.58 -2.11 1.42
C SER A 216 -16.48 -1.10 0.74
N THR A 217 -17.32 -0.42 1.54
CA THR A 217 -18.35 0.50 1.06
C THR A 217 -18.45 1.75 1.92
N SER A 218 -19.01 2.81 1.34
CA SER A 218 -19.50 3.94 2.13
C SER A 218 -20.68 3.51 3.02
N ALA A 219 -21.19 4.44 3.82
CA ALA A 219 -22.26 4.18 4.78
C ALA A 219 -23.64 3.86 4.19
N SER A 220 -23.79 3.85 2.85
CA SER A 220 -25.04 3.66 2.12
C SER A 220 -24.98 2.62 0.99
N ASP A 221 -23.82 2.03 0.71
CA ASP A 221 -23.59 1.30 -0.55
C ASP A 221 -23.45 -0.22 -0.35
N TRP A 222 -23.67 -0.96 -1.43
CA TRP A 222 -23.59 -2.42 -1.47
C TRP A 222 -22.18 -2.89 -1.82
N ALA A 223 -21.67 -3.86 -1.07
CA ALA A 223 -20.44 -4.56 -1.43
C ALA A 223 -20.76 -5.61 -2.50
N VAL A 224 -19.82 -5.88 -3.39
CA VAL A 224 -20.01 -6.77 -4.54
C VAL A 224 -18.93 -7.86 -4.54
N GLU A 225 -19.31 -9.11 -4.84
CA GLU A 225 -18.38 -10.20 -5.13
C GLU A 225 -18.03 -10.20 -6.63
N ASP A 226 -16.76 -10.43 -6.97
CA ASP A 226 -16.37 -10.71 -8.35
C ASP A 226 -16.90 -12.09 -8.74
N GLN A 227 -17.75 -12.16 -9.77
CA GLN A 227 -18.38 -13.41 -10.20
C GLN A 227 -17.43 -14.37 -10.94
N SER A 228 -16.25 -13.90 -11.38
CA SER A 228 -15.25 -14.70 -12.09
C SER A 228 -14.27 -15.39 -11.15
N THR A 229 -13.88 -14.73 -10.05
CA THR A 229 -13.01 -15.30 -9.02
C THR A 229 -13.78 -15.83 -7.82
N ASN A 230 -15.04 -15.39 -7.65
CA ASN A 230 -15.90 -15.67 -6.51
C ASN A 230 -15.25 -15.18 -5.20
N ARG A 231 -14.92 -13.87 -5.14
CA ARG A 231 -14.16 -13.18 -4.07
C ARG A 231 -14.63 -11.75 -3.83
N GLY A 232 -14.35 -11.20 -2.65
CA GLY A 232 -14.58 -9.78 -2.36
C GLY A 232 -13.60 -8.86 -3.09
N TYR A 233 -14.11 -7.84 -3.80
CA TYR A 233 -13.27 -6.86 -4.52
C TYR A 233 -12.31 -6.09 -3.60
N LEU A 234 -12.70 -5.83 -2.33
CA LEU A 234 -11.79 -5.19 -1.37
C LEU A 234 -10.73 -6.21 -0.92
N MET A 235 -11.09 -7.45 -0.63
CA MET A 235 -10.11 -8.47 -0.25
C MET A 235 -9.03 -8.69 -1.32
N GLU A 236 -9.40 -8.81 -2.59
CA GLU A 236 -8.41 -8.95 -3.66
C GLU A 236 -7.43 -7.77 -3.73
N GLN A 237 -7.93 -6.54 -3.53
CA GLN A 237 -7.09 -5.36 -3.54
C GLN A 237 -6.23 -5.25 -2.27
N LEU A 238 -6.81 -5.54 -1.11
CA LEU A 238 -6.09 -5.60 0.15
C LEU A 238 -4.92 -6.60 0.07
N GLU A 239 -5.13 -7.76 -0.55
CA GLU A 239 -4.07 -8.76 -0.71
C GLU A 239 -2.93 -8.23 -1.59
N LYS A 240 -3.21 -7.52 -2.68
CA LYS A 240 -2.20 -6.84 -3.51
C LYS A 240 -1.42 -5.81 -2.68
N CYS A 241 -2.13 -4.94 -1.97
CA CYS A 241 -1.55 -3.92 -1.09
C CYS A 241 -0.62 -4.54 -0.04
N LEU A 242 -1.09 -5.52 0.73
CA LEU A 242 -0.34 -6.19 1.81
C LEU A 242 0.76 -7.15 1.33
N LYS A 243 0.74 -7.57 0.06
CA LYS A 243 1.89 -8.24 -0.60
C LYS A 243 3.03 -7.28 -0.96
N GLY A 244 2.78 -5.96 -0.90
CA GLY A 244 3.78 -4.91 -1.07
C GLY A 244 3.49 -3.90 -2.18
N SER A 245 2.31 -3.88 -2.81
CA SER A 245 1.97 -2.77 -3.73
C SER A 245 1.60 -1.48 -2.99
N ALA A 246 1.41 -1.54 -1.67
CA ALA A 246 1.32 -0.37 -0.80
C ALA A 246 2.67 0.03 -0.16
N ASP A 247 3.70 -0.82 -0.20
CA ASP A 247 5.06 -0.54 0.32
C ASP A 247 5.79 0.38 -0.67
N SER A 248 5.42 1.68 -0.64
CA SER A 248 5.62 2.63 -1.74
C SER A 248 6.93 3.41 -1.65
N ASP A 249 7.41 3.67 -0.43
CA ASP A 249 8.76 4.17 -0.14
C ASP A 249 9.77 3.06 0.15
N GLU A 250 9.26 1.81 0.21
CA GLU A 250 10.01 0.57 0.12
C GLU A 250 10.74 0.13 1.40
N ASP A 251 10.43 0.80 2.52
CA ASP A 251 10.98 0.57 3.86
C ASP A 251 10.51 -0.75 4.52
N ARG A 252 9.49 -1.40 3.93
CA ARG A 252 8.79 -2.63 4.36
C ARG A 252 7.75 -2.42 5.47
N GLU A 253 7.28 -1.20 5.71
CA GLU A 253 6.32 -0.83 6.74
C GLU A 253 5.12 -0.08 6.12
N ILE A 254 4.10 -0.82 5.66
CA ILE A 254 2.91 -0.20 5.07
C ILE A 254 2.21 0.68 6.11
N THR A 255 2.12 1.97 5.80
CA THR A 255 1.41 2.98 6.59
C THR A 255 -0.08 3.10 6.21
N LYS A 256 -0.87 3.81 7.03
CA LYS A 256 -2.29 4.10 6.71
C LYS A 256 -2.45 4.82 5.37
N GLN A 257 -1.65 5.86 5.14
CA GLN A 257 -1.72 6.68 3.93
C GLN A 257 -1.37 5.87 2.69
N GLU A 258 -0.42 4.95 2.80
CA GLU A 258 -0.04 4.03 1.74
C GLU A 258 -1.10 2.98 1.43
N LEU A 259 -1.68 2.33 2.44
CA LEU A 259 -2.80 1.42 2.21
C LEU A 259 -3.99 2.17 1.61
N LYS A 260 -4.27 3.39 2.09
CA LYS A 260 -5.29 4.26 1.50
C LYS A 260 -4.97 4.57 0.03
N TYR A 261 -3.76 5.00 -0.29
CA TYR A 261 -3.32 5.28 -1.66
C TYR A 261 -3.44 4.03 -2.56
N CYS A 262 -3.04 2.86 -2.06
CA CYS A 262 -3.14 1.60 -2.78
C CYS A 262 -4.60 1.16 -3.03
N ILE A 263 -5.52 1.45 -2.11
CA ILE A 263 -6.95 1.18 -2.27
C ILE A 263 -7.62 2.22 -3.18
N ASP A 264 -7.37 3.51 -2.96
CA ASP A 264 -7.97 4.63 -3.70
C ASP A 264 -7.62 4.61 -5.20
N ASN A 265 -6.39 4.22 -5.56
CA ASN A 265 -5.93 4.16 -6.95
C ASN A 265 -6.26 2.81 -7.64
N SER A 266 -7.27 2.09 -7.13
CA SER A 266 -7.73 0.84 -7.70
C SER A 266 -9.03 1.02 -8.45
N ASN A 267 -9.12 0.46 -9.67
CA ASN A 267 -10.34 0.45 -10.45
C ASN A 267 -11.31 -0.64 -9.93
N LEU A 268 -11.87 -0.43 -8.74
CA LEU A 268 -12.84 -1.32 -8.11
C LEU A 268 -14.27 -0.86 -8.44
N PRO A 269 -15.24 -1.78 -8.60
CA PRO A 269 -16.66 -1.45 -8.80
C PRO A 269 -17.36 -0.98 -7.51
N GLN A 270 -16.64 -0.96 -6.38
CA GLN A 270 -17.08 -0.43 -5.09
C GLN A 270 -16.11 0.67 -4.62
N ALA A 271 -16.53 1.49 -3.65
CA ALA A 271 -15.74 2.61 -3.14
C ALA A 271 -15.33 2.40 -1.66
N PRO A 272 -14.28 1.59 -1.39
CA PRO A 272 -13.81 1.36 -0.03
C PRO A 272 -13.37 2.64 0.67
N GLN A 273 -13.46 2.64 2.00
CA GLN A 273 -13.15 3.79 2.85
C GLN A 273 -12.13 3.39 3.92
N VAL A 274 -11.07 4.19 4.06
CA VAL A 274 -10.03 4.00 5.09
C VAL A 274 -10.16 5.10 6.14
N TYR A 275 -10.35 4.70 7.40
CA TYR A 275 -10.58 5.56 8.55
C TYR A 275 -9.40 5.55 9.53
N PRO A 276 -9.07 6.68 10.19
CA PRO A 276 -9.73 7.99 10.07
C PRO A 276 -9.50 8.64 8.71
N GLU A 277 -10.49 9.39 8.20
CA GLU A 277 -10.42 10.11 6.91
C GLU A 277 -9.32 11.19 6.96
N GLU A 278 -9.05 11.74 8.14
CA GLU A 278 -8.06 12.78 8.41
C GLU A 278 -6.61 12.28 8.22
N ALA A 279 -5.78 13.06 7.51
CA ALA A 279 -4.41 12.68 7.16
C ALA A 279 -3.43 12.67 8.35
N GLU A 280 -3.76 13.35 9.46
CA GLU A 280 -2.89 13.61 10.62
C GLU A 280 -2.42 12.33 11.34
N ILE A 281 -3.21 11.25 11.26
CA ILE A 281 -2.89 9.95 11.89
C ILE A 281 -2.42 8.99 10.79
N ASN A 282 -1.10 8.78 10.69
CA ASN A 282 -0.48 7.85 9.75
C ASN A 282 0.37 6.74 10.43
N PRO A 283 -0.25 5.81 11.18
CA PRO A 283 0.48 4.70 11.80
C PRO A 283 0.95 3.68 10.75
N VAL A 284 2.07 3.02 11.04
CA VAL A 284 2.42 1.73 10.43
C VAL A 284 1.38 0.70 10.85
N ILE A 285 0.73 0.07 9.87
CA ILE A 285 -0.33 -0.92 10.08
C ILE A 285 0.11 -2.33 9.70
N PHE A 286 1.14 -2.48 8.87
CA PHE A 286 1.64 -3.78 8.42
C PHE A 286 3.16 -3.76 8.28
N LYS A 287 3.81 -4.91 8.43
CA LYS A 287 5.24 -5.08 8.07
C LYS A 287 5.38 -6.19 7.03
N VAL A 288 6.09 -5.91 5.94
CA VAL A 288 6.29 -6.83 4.82
C VAL A 288 7.52 -7.71 5.11
N TYR A 289 7.27 -8.84 5.76
CA TYR A 289 8.28 -9.85 6.03
C TYR A 289 8.66 -10.62 4.75
N LYS A 290 9.91 -10.44 4.32
CA LYS A 290 10.58 -11.39 3.41
C LYS A 290 11.54 -12.25 4.23
N PRO A 291 11.41 -13.60 4.23
CA PRO A 291 12.37 -14.45 4.92
C PRO A 291 13.77 -14.25 4.35
N LYS A 292 14.77 -14.27 5.24
CA LYS A 292 16.18 -14.08 4.89
C LYS A 292 16.69 -15.28 4.09
N LYS A 293 16.46 -15.27 2.77
CA LYS A 293 16.97 -16.28 1.85
C LYS A 293 18.51 -16.19 1.82
N ARG A 294 19.20 -17.34 1.78
CA ARG A 294 20.65 -17.39 1.49
C ARG A 294 20.92 -16.60 0.22
N GLU A 295 22.00 -15.82 0.21
CA GLU A 295 22.46 -15.13 -0.98
C GLU A 295 23.05 -16.14 -1.96
N GLU A 296 22.20 -16.57 -2.90
CA GLU A 296 22.64 -17.08 -4.21
C GLU A 296 22.41 -15.97 -5.26
N PRO A 297 23.16 -15.96 -6.37
CA PRO A 297 23.04 -14.90 -7.39
C PRO A 297 21.60 -14.84 -7.91
N GLY A 298 20.94 -13.70 -7.74
CA GLY A 298 19.56 -13.53 -8.19
C GLY A 298 19.47 -13.71 -9.71
N PRO A 299 18.45 -14.43 -10.23
CA PRO A 299 18.28 -14.59 -11.66
C PRO A 299 18.08 -13.23 -12.32
N THR A 300 18.62 -13.08 -13.52
CA THR A 300 18.43 -11.91 -14.38
C THR A 300 16.93 -11.64 -14.57
N ILE A 301 16.43 -10.54 -14.02
CA ILE A 301 15.10 -10.04 -14.36
C ILE A 301 15.20 -9.48 -15.77
N THR A 302 14.83 -10.29 -16.77
CA THR A 302 14.59 -9.75 -18.10
C THR A 302 13.28 -8.98 -18.04
N PRO A 303 13.24 -7.66 -18.31
CA PRO A 303 11.98 -6.94 -18.39
C PRO A 303 11.12 -7.53 -19.51
N HIS A 304 9.90 -7.94 -19.18
CA HIS A 304 8.95 -8.44 -20.18
C HIS A 304 8.17 -7.27 -20.80
N LEU A 305 8.73 -6.71 -21.86
CA LEU A 305 8.03 -5.75 -22.72
C LEU A 305 7.05 -6.49 -23.65
N THR A 306 5.78 -6.13 -23.55
CA THR A 306 4.75 -6.50 -24.53
C THR A 306 4.78 -5.48 -25.66
N VAL A 307 4.62 -5.95 -26.91
CA VAL A 307 4.46 -5.06 -28.06
C VAL A 307 3.20 -5.44 -28.82
N THR A 308 2.30 -4.48 -28.97
CA THR A 308 1.08 -4.61 -29.78
C THR A 308 1.17 -3.69 -31.00
N VAL A 309 0.46 -4.04 -32.07
CA VAL A 309 0.34 -3.20 -33.26
C VAL A 309 -1.08 -2.67 -33.32
N GLU A 310 -1.22 -1.34 -33.30
CA GLU A 310 -2.52 -0.67 -33.37
C GLU A 310 -2.50 0.40 -34.46
N GLY A 311 -3.35 0.21 -35.48
CA GLY A 311 -3.31 1.03 -36.69
C GLY A 311 -1.95 0.94 -37.38
N ASN A 312 -1.27 2.08 -37.49
CA ASN A 312 0.07 2.20 -38.09
C ASN A 312 1.16 2.52 -37.04
N ARG A 313 1.01 2.02 -35.81
CA ARG A 313 1.98 2.20 -34.71
C ARG A 313 2.21 0.91 -33.94
N TYR A 314 3.44 0.77 -33.45
CA TYR A 314 3.86 -0.27 -32.52
C TYR A 314 3.80 0.32 -31.11
N ARG A 315 2.86 -0.14 -30.28
CA ARG A 315 2.80 0.21 -28.86
C ARG A 315 3.69 -0.73 -28.05
N VAL A 316 4.46 -0.16 -27.14
CA VAL A 316 5.32 -0.89 -26.22
C VAL A 316 4.80 -0.65 -24.81
N SER A 317 4.56 -1.75 -24.10
CA SER A 317 3.97 -1.75 -22.77
C SER A 317 4.76 -2.65 -21.83
N ASP A 318 4.76 -2.30 -20.55
CA ASP A 318 5.23 -3.17 -19.47
C ASP A 318 4.06 -3.50 -18.50
N GLN A 319 4.38 -4.02 -17.32
CA GLN A 319 3.41 -4.38 -16.28
C GLN A 319 2.64 -3.18 -15.68
N PHE A 320 3.01 -1.95 -16.03
CA PHE A 320 2.38 -0.71 -15.57
C PHE A 320 1.57 0.02 -16.67
N GLY A 321 1.60 -0.46 -17.92
CA GLY A 321 0.82 0.10 -19.04
C GLY A 321 1.65 0.40 -20.30
N GLU A 322 1.11 1.18 -21.23
CA GLU A 322 1.85 1.67 -22.40
C GLU A 322 2.90 2.70 -21.97
N ILE A 323 4.15 2.49 -22.38
CA ILE A 323 5.29 3.34 -22.04
C ILE A 323 5.88 4.07 -23.24
N ALA A 324 5.64 3.58 -24.47
CA ALA A 324 6.02 4.26 -25.71
C ALA A 324 5.19 3.75 -26.90
N SER A 325 5.10 4.54 -27.98
CA SER A 325 4.66 4.03 -29.28
C SER A 325 5.52 4.55 -30.42
N PHE A 326 5.81 3.68 -31.38
CA PHE A 326 6.72 3.94 -32.50
C PHE A 326 6.01 3.83 -33.85
N ALA A 327 6.51 4.54 -34.85
CA ALA A 327 6.02 4.44 -36.22
C ALA A 327 6.66 3.28 -37.00
N ARG A 328 7.79 2.74 -36.51
CA ARG A 328 8.56 1.67 -37.16
C ARG A 328 9.06 0.64 -36.16
N GLU A 329 9.22 -0.61 -36.63
CA GLU A 329 9.67 -1.74 -35.81
C GLU A 329 11.16 -1.64 -35.39
N ASP A 330 12.02 -1.02 -36.19
CA ASP A 330 13.44 -0.83 -35.85
C ASP A 330 13.62 0.00 -34.57
N GLN A 331 12.74 0.98 -34.35
CA GLN A 331 12.73 1.79 -33.13
C GLN A 331 12.34 0.95 -31.91
N VAL A 332 11.37 0.02 -32.07
CA VAL A 332 10.99 -0.94 -31.02
C VAL A 332 12.16 -1.84 -30.64
N ALA A 333 12.93 -2.32 -31.63
CA ALA A 333 14.10 -3.17 -31.38
C ALA A 333 15.19 -2.43 -30.59
N ARG A 334 15.47 -1.16 -30.95
CA ARG A 334 16.42 -0.29 -30.21
C ARG A 334 15.93 0.00 -28.79
N TYR A 335 14.66 0.35 -28.64
CA TYR A 335 14.03 0.61 -27.35
C TYR A 335 14.07 -0.62 -26.44
N ARG A 336 13.79 -1.83 -26.97
CA ARG A 336 13.90 -3.09 -26.21
C ARG A 336 15.30 -3.35 -25.67
N GLU A 337 16.36 -3.01 -26.41
CA GLU A 337 17.74 -3.20 -25.93
C GLU A 337 18.13 -2.13 -24.90
N ALA A 338 17.78 -0.87 -25.13
CA ALA A 338 18.01 0.23 -24.19
C ALA A 338 17.24 0.02 -22.86
N TYR A 339 15.97 -0.41 -22.93
CA TYR A 339 15.13 -0.65 -21.75
C TYR A 339 15.70 -1.76 -20.84
N LYS A 340 16.45 -2.73 -21.38
CA LYS A 340 17.18 -3.71 -20.54
C LYS A 340 18.18 -3.05 -19.60
N ILE A 341 18.84 -1.95 -20.00
CA ILE A 341 19.77 -1.20 -19.16
C ILE A 341 19.04 -0.47 -18.04
N ILE A 342 17.95 0.22 -18.38
CA ILE A 342 17.06 0.89 -17.41
C ILE A 342 16.54 -0.12 -16.37
N ALA A 343 16.34 -1.37 -16.78
CA ALA A 343 15.86 -2.48 -15.96
C ALA A 343 16.94 -3.34 -15.26
N LEU A 344 18.20 -2.88 -15.14
CA LEU A 344 19.33 -3.65 -14.56
C LEU A 344 19.28 -3.88 -13.02
N GLN A 345 18.17 -4.43 -12.56
CA GLN A 345 17.81 -4.81 -11.19
C GLN A 345 17.41 -3.67 -10.26
N GLY A 346 16.40 -3.96 -9.43
CA GLY A 346 15.84 -2.97 -8.50
C GLY A 346 15.01 -1.91 -9.22
N ALA A 347 14.00 -2.32 -10.00
CA ALA A 347 12.83 -1.47 -10.25
C ALA A 347 11.99 -1.38 -8.97
N LYS A 348 12.62 -0.74 -8.00
CA LYS A 348 12.13 -0.31 -6.70
C LYS A 348 12.58 1.15 -6.67
N ASN A 349 11.63 2.03 -6.99
CA ASN A 349 11.77 3.36 -7.62
C ASN A 349 12.27 3.45 -9.10
N PHE A 350 11.36 3.92 -9.97
CA PHE A 350 11.62 4.64 -11.23
C PHE A 350 10.46 5.62 -11.48
N SER A 351 10.72 6.83 -11.96
CA SER A 351 9.69 7.76 -12.47
C SER A 351 10.29 8.88 -13.32
N LEU A 352 9.96 8.89 -14.62
CA LEU A 352 9.89 10.11 -15.44
C LEU A 352 8.81 9.90 -16.53
N TYR A 353 7.80 10.77 -16.57
CA TYR A 353 6.67 10.81 -17.52
C TYR A 353 6.11 12.25 -17.58
N ALA A 354 5.22 12.64 -18.53
CA ALA A 354 4.60 14.00 -18.66
C ALA A 354 3.08 14.00 -19.05
N LEU A 355 2.19 14.95 -18.66
CA LEU A 355 1.24 15.07 -17.50
C LEU A 355 -0.24 14.94 -18.00
N SER A 356 -1.28 15.11 -17.17
CA SER A 356 -2.07 14.10 -16.42
C SER A 356 -3.46 14.71 -16.04
N PRO A 357 -4.50 13.95 -15.64
CA PRO A 357 -4.87 13.95 -14.21
C PRO A 357 -5.51 12.63 -13.70
N HIS A 358 -4.81 11.85 -12.87
CA HIS A 358 -5.37 11.10 -11.71
C HIS A 358 -4.36 10.14 -11.03
N GLY A 359 -3.16 9.87 -11.55
CA GLY A 359 -2.15 9.15 -10.76
C GLY A 359 -0.94 8.52 -11.46
N VAL A 360 0.06 9.33 -11.81
CA VAL A 360 1.51 9.00 -11.87
C VAL A 360 2.25 10.30 -11.50
N LYS A 361 3.43 10.27 -10.85
CA LYS A 361 4.24 11.49 -10.64
C LYS A 361 4.93 11.92 -11.92
N GLN A 362 4.09 12.54 -12.73
CA GLN A 362 4.29 12.93 -14.10
C GLN A 362 4.60 14.44 -14.12
N LYS A 363 5.48 14.92 -15.00
CA LYS A 363 5.97 16.31 -15.09
C LYS A 363 6.01 16.77 -16.54
N MET A 364 5.03 17.58 -16.95
CA MET A 364 5.06 18.23 -18.26
C MET A 364 6.24 19.20 -18.37
N CYS A 365 7.01 19.00 -19.43
CA CYS A 365 8.05 19.88 -19.92
C CYS A 365 7.64 20.41 -21.30
N ARG A 366 8.08 21.61 -21.63
CA ARG A 366 8.00 22.19 -22.98
C ARG A 366 9.40 22.28 -23.56
N VAL A 367 9.51 22.19 -24.89
CA VAL A 367 10.76 22.52 -25.58
C VAL A 367 11.20 23.93 -25.18
N GLY A 368 12.43 24.06 -24.70
CA GLY A 368 13.00 25.30 -24.13
C GLY A 368 12.94 25.42 -22.61
N ASP A 369 12.15 24.60 -21.90
CA ASP A 369 12.17 24.57 -20.42
C ASP A 369 13.54 24.09 -19.89
N ALA A 370 13.92 24.59 -18.72
CA ALA A 370 15.03 24.04 -17.94
C ALA A 370 14.48 23.00 -16.95
N LEU A 371 15.04 21.79 -17.00
CA LEU A 371 14.79 20.69 -16.08
C LEU A 371 15.96 20.58 -15.08
N ASP A 372 15.60 20.60 -13.80
CA ASP A 372 16.50 20.38 -12.69
C ASP A 372 16.12 19.06 -12.00
N VAL A 373 17.12 18.19 -11.82
CA VAL A 373 16.99 16.83 -11.30
C VAL A 373 17.72 16.75 -9.97
N THR A 374 16.99 16.66 -8.87
CA THR A 374 17.58 16.39 -7.55
C THR A 374 17.80 14.88 -7.40
N ILE A 375 19.02 14.51 -7.05
CA ILE A 375 19.53 13.13 -7.01
C ILE A 375 19.85 12.77 -5.56
N GLU A 376 19.33 11.65 -5.08
CA GLU A 376 19.58 11.10 -3.74
C GLU A 376 19.99 9.62 -3.85
N SER A 377 20.87 9.16 -2.95
CA SER A 377 21.34 7.77 -2.90
C SER A 377 21.68 7.38 -1.47
N SER A 378 21.43 6.13 -1.09
CA SER A 378 21.80 5.59 0.22
C SER A 378 23.30 5.36 0.35
N ARG A 379 23.99 5.27 -0.80
CA ARG A 379 25.44 5.01 -0.93
C ARG A 379 26.18 6.18 -1.56
N GLY A 380 27.46 6.30 -1.19
CA GLY A 380 28.39 7.21 -1.84
C GLY A 380 29.07 6.57 -3.04
N GLY A 381 29.34 7.36 -4.08
CA GLY A 381 30.01 6.90 -5.30
C GLY A 381 29.85 7.89 -6.45
N TYR A 382 30.02 7.40 -7.67
CA TYR A 382 29.95 8.16 -8.91
C TYR A 382 28.57 8.04 -9.56
N LEU A 383 28.00 9.16 -9.97
CA LEU A 383 26.75 9.20 -10.72
C LEU A 383 26.92 8.58 -12.09
N VAL A 384 25.96 7.74 -12.47
CA VAL A 384 25.70 7.35 -13.85
C VAL A 384 24.25 7.67 -14.14
N LEU A 385 23.98 8.57 -15.08
CA LEU A 385 22.64 9.06 -15.39
C LEU A 385 22.33 8.79 -16.86
N PHE A 386 21.24 8.07 -17.10
CA PHE A 386 20.76 7.74 -18.44
C PHE A 386 19.43 8.42 -18.72
N ASP A 387 19.22 8.75 -19.99
CA ASP A 387 17.94 9.14 -20.54
C ASP A 387 17.65 8.32 -21.81
N LEU A 388 16.39 7.97 -22.05
CA LEU A 388 15.94 7.19 -23.21
C LEU A 388 14.82 7.97 -23.89
N ASP A 389 15.12 8.54 -25.05
CA ASP A 389 14.24 9.47 -25.74
C ASP A 389 13.03 8.78 -26.41
N ALA A 390 12.11 9.61 -26.91
CA ALA A 390 10.89 9.19 -27.58
C ALA A 390 11.11 8.43 -28.91
N GLN A 391 12.34 8.29 -29.39
CA GLN A 391 12.73 7.64 -30.64
C GLN A 391 13.52 6.35 -30.39
N GLY A 392 13.77 6.00 -29.13
CA GLY A 392 14.53 4.84 -28.70
C GLY A 392 16.04 5.06 -28.74
N ASN A 393 16.51 6.31 -28.69
CA ASN A 393 17.91 6.64 -28.47
C ASN A 393 18.20 6.67 -26.97
N LEU A 394 19.20 5.90 -26.53
CA LEU A 394 19.71 5.97 -25.16
C LEU A 394 20.84 7.00 -25.10
N PHE A 395 20.75 7.94 -24.17
CA PHE A 395 21.79 8.91 -23.85
C PHE A 395 22.39 8.61 -22.47
N MET A 396 23.71 8.71 -22.37
CA MET A 396 24.46 8.74 -21.11
C MET A 396 24.75 10.21 -20.79
N ILE A 397 23.98 10.78 -19.85
CA ILE A 397 24.17 12.15 -19.37
C ILE A 397 25.41 12.23 -18.48
N GLU A 398 25.62 11.20 -17.64
CA GLU A 398 26.80 11.05 -16.79
C GLU A 398 27.25 9.56 -16.81
N PRO A 399 28.56 9.26 -16.77
CA PRO A 399 29.69 10.20 -16.72
C PRO A 399 30.03 10.82 -18.09
N TYR A 400 30.59 12.03 -18.04
CA TYR A 400 31.26 12.65 -19.19
C TYR A 400 32.67 12.06 -19.43
N PRO A 401 33.24 12.12 -20.64
CA PRO A 401 34.57 11.57 -20.94
C PRO A 401 35.71 12.13 -20.07
N ASP A 402 35.60 13.38 -19.61
CA ASP A 402 36.59 14.13 -18.84
C ASP A 402 36.11 14.53 -17.43
N HIS A 403 34.82 14.37 -17.12
CA HIS A 403 34.22 14.73 -15.83
C HIS A 403 33.39 13.59 -15.23
N VAL A 404 33.35 13.51 -13.89
CA VAL A 404 32.51 12.58 -13.14
C VAL A 404 31.87 13.32 -11.96
N THR A 405 30.55 13.19 -11.81
CA THR A 405 29.85 13.70 -10.63
C THR A 405 29.91 12.68 -9.48
N GLU A 406 30.45 13.08 -8.32
CA GLU A 406 30.39 12.28 -7.09
C GLU A 406 29.14 12.61 -6.26
N ILE A 407 28.41 11.58 -5.82
CA ILE A 407 27.24 11.66 -4.95
C ILE A 407 27.63 11.20 -3.55
N PRO A 408 27.50 12.03 -2.49
CA PRO A 408 27.68 11.59 -1.12
C PRO A 408 26.51 10.73 -0.62
N ALA A 409 26.80 9.72 0.21
CA ALA A 409 25.76 8.89 0.83
C ALA A 409 24.77 9.74 1.65
N ASN A 410 23.48 9.48 1.48
CA ASN A 410 22.37 10.12 2.20
C ASN A 410 22.34 11.66 2.09
N ARG A 411 22.78 12.21 0.95
CA ARG A 411 22.64 13.63 0.62
C ARG A 411 21.97 13.83 -0.72
N SER A 412 21.13 14.86 -0.80
CA SER A 412 20.55 15.34 -2.06
C SER A 412 21.57 16.22 -2.79
N LEU A 413 21.77 15.97 -4.09
CA LEU A 413 22.54 16.83 -4.99
C LEU A 413 21.62 17.31 -6.11
N SER A 414 21.55 18.62 -6.36
CA SER A 414 20.77 19.17 -7.47
C SER A 414 21.61 19.17 -8.75
N TYR A 415 21.27 18.30 -9.69
CA TYR A 415 21.82 18.29 -11.04
C TYR A 415 20.97 19.23 -11.90
N THR A 416 21.51 20.43 -12.14
CA THR A 416 20.78 21.53 -12.81
C THR A 416 21.12 21.64 -14.29
N ARG A 417 20.24 22.27 -15.07
CA ARG A 417 20.46 22.69 -16.48
C ARG A 417 20.29 21.64 -17.58
N LEU A 418 19.49 20.58 -17.38
CA LEU A 418 19.02 19.82 -18.54
C LEU A 418 18.07 20.71 -19.36
N SER A 419 18.32 20.82 -20.66
CA SER A 419 17.50 21.65 -21.56
C SER A 419 16.61 20.75 -22.41
N ILE A 420 15.30 20.97 -22.31
CA ILE A 420 14.32 20.15 -23.03
C ILE A 420 14.34 20.57 -24.51
N SER A 421 14.73 19.66 -25.39
CA SER A 421 14.79 19.89 -26.85
C SER A 421 13.78 19.01 -27.60
N GLU A 422 13.64 19.27 -28.89
CA GLU A 422 13.14 18.21 -29.78
C GLU A 422 14.14 17.05 -29.84
N PRO A 423 13.68 15.83 -30.16
CA PRO A 423 12.29 15.44 -30.50
C PRO A 423 11.38 15.22 -29.28
N VAL A 424 10.10 15.59 -29.38
CA VAL A 424 9.14 15.48 -28.26
C VAL A 424 8.46 14.10 -28.16
N GLY A 425 8.22 13.63 -26.93
CA GLY A 425 7.40 12.46 -26.63
C GLY A 425 7.52 11.99 -25.18
N THR A 426 7.45 10.68 -24.95
CA THR A 426 7.68 10.07 -23.64
C THR A 426 9.14 9.62 -23.54
N GLU A 427 9.83 10.07 -22.49
CA GLU A 427 11.25 9.80 -22.23
C GLU A 427 11.41 9.08 -20.87
N LEU A 428 12.47 8.29 -20.70
CA LEU A 428 12.72 7.50 -19.49
C LEU A 428 14.13 7.75 -18.92
N MET A 429 14.21 8.41 -17.75
CA MET A 429 15.48 8.76 -17.09
C MET A 429 15.80 7.88 -15.88
N LYS A 430 16.98 7.26 -15.83
CA LYS A 430 17.43 6.37 -14.74
C LYS A 430 18.82 6.76 -14.24
N GLY A 431 18.94 6.95 -12.92
CA GLY A 431 20.22 7.18 -12.24
C GLY A 431 20.70 5.96 -11.45
N PHE A 432 22.01 5.76 -11.41
CA PHE A 432 22.72 4.83 -10.54
C PHE A 432 23.88 5.56 -9.85
N VAL A 433 24.28 5.09 -8.67
CA VAL A 433 25.50 5.52 -7.99
C VAL A 433 26.44 4.33 -7.87
N ILE A 434 27.54 4.32 -8.62
CA ILE A 434 28.49 3.21 -8.69
C ILE A 434 29.73 3.54 -7.86
N SER A 435 30.15 2.64 -6.96
CA SER A 435 31.30 2.86 -6.08
C SER A 435 32.64 2.37 -6.63
N ASP A 436 32.68 1.79 -7.84
CA ASP A 436 33.91 1.30 -8.49
C ASP A 436 34.40 2.29 -9.58
N PRO A 437 35.53 3.00 -9.36
CA PRO A 437 36.11 3.92 -10.35
C PRO A 437 36.56 3.23 -11.65
N ALA A 438 36.87 1.93 -11.63
CA ALA A 438 37.30 1.20 -12.83
C ALA A 438 36.14 0.94 -13.80
N VAL A 439 34.91 0.85 -13.28
CA VAL A 439 33.68 0.78 -14.08
C VAL A 439 33.38 2.14 -14.71
N ILE A 440 33.51 3.22 -13.92
CA ILE A 440 33.33 4.59 -14.42
C ILE A 440 34.29 4.89 -15.57
N ARG A 441 35.58 4.56 -15.44
CA ARG A 441 36.56 4.69 -16.54
C ARG A 441 36.27 3.85 -17.79
N GLN A 442 35.40 2.83 -17.70
CA GLN A 442 34.90 2.09 -18.86
C GLN A 442 33.65 2.75 -19.45
N LEU A 443 32.75 3.26 -18.62
CA LEU A 443 31.58 4.03 -19.05
C LEU A 443 31.97 5.33 -19.77
N GLN A 444 32.98 6.05 -19.28
CA GLN A 444 33.53 7.25 -19.93
C GLN A 444 34.06 6.99 -21.35
N LYS A 445 34.45 5.75 -21.68
CA LYS A 445 34.85 5.35 -23.05
C LYS A 445 33.66 4.99 -23.96
N LEU A 446 32.50 4.71 -23.36
CA LEU A 446 31.24 4.45 -24.06
C LEU A 446 30.39 5.73 -24.20
N SER A 447 30.74 6.80 -23.48
CA SER A 447 30.17 8.14 -23.59
C SER A 447 30.86 8.89 -24.74
N PRO A 448 30.21 9.19 -25.88
CA PRO A 448 30.88 9.88 -26.98
C PRO A 448 30.95 11.39 -26.74
N THR A 449 32.13 11.97 -27.01
CA THR A 449 32.39 13.41 -26.90
C THR A 449 31.55 14.28 -27.84
N ASN A 450 31.10 13.73 -28.97
CA ASN A 450 30.57 14.51 -30.09
C ASN A 450 29.03 14.45 -30.20
N ASP A 451 28.41 13.34 -29.78
CA ASP A 451 26.99 13.06 -30.02
C ASP A 451 26.10 13.28 -28.78
N LYS A 452 26.46 14.27 -27.93
CA LYS A 452 25.73 14.64 -26.71
C LYS A 452 25.43 13.47 -25.76
N GLY A 453 26.32 12.47 -25.69
CA GLY A 453 26.15 11.28 -24.85
C GLY A 453 25.37 10.11 -25.49
N LEU A 454 25.03 10.15 -26.78
CA LEU A 454 24.29 9.07 -27.47
C LEU A 454 25.01 7.72 -27.38
N VAL A 455 24.40 6.72 -26.74
CA VAL A 455 24.94 5.37 -26.64
C VAL A 455 24.69 4.62 -27.94
N THR A 456 25.75 4.46 -28.74
CA THR A 456 25.71 3.77 -30.04
C THR A 456 25.75 2.25 -29.93
N ASP A 457 26.29 1.69 -28.84
CA ASP A 457 26.22 0.26 -28.50
C ASP A 457 25.61 0.03 -27.10
N PRO A 458 24.25 0.02 -26.99
CA PRO A 458 23.56 -0.33 -25.75
C PRO A 458 23.87 -1.76 -25.26
N LYS A 459 24.28 -2.68 -26.15
CA LYS A 459 24.54 -4.07 -25.78
C LYS A 459 25.89 -4.20 -25.06
N ALA A 460 26.92 -3.48 -25.49
CA ALA A 460 28.18 -3.37 -24.76
C ALA A 460 27.99 -2.71 -23.40
N LEU A 461 27.21 -1.63 -23.33
CA LEU A 461 26.86 -0.95 -22.08
C LEU A 461 26.11 -1.87 -21.11
N TYR A 462 25.08 -2.58 -21.59
CA TYR A 462 24.38 -3.61 -20.81
C TYR A 462 25.35 -4.70 -20.34
N GLY A 463 26.24 -5.18 -21.21
CA GLY A 463 27.25 -6.19 -20.89
C GLY A 463 28.26 -5.76 -19.82
N LEU A 464 28.54 -4.46 -19.70
CA LEU A 464 29.36 -3.89 -18.64
C LEU A 464 28.59 -3.81 -17.31
N LEU A 465 27.41 -3.18 -17.33
CA LEU A 465 26.61 -2.91 -16.12
C LEU A 465 25.97 -4.18 -15.52
N SER A 466 25.55 -5.14 -16.34
CA SER A 466 24.95 -6.42 -15.89
C SER A 466 25.87 -7.32 -15.07
N ARG A 467 27.19 -7.06 -15.12
CA ARG A 467 28.21 -7.83 -14.39
C ARG A 467 28.60 -7.21 -13.06
N LEU A 468 28.04 -6.04 -12.72
CA LEU A 468 28.36 -5.36 -11.47
C LEU A 468 27.83 -6.15 -10.26
N PRO A 469 28.66 -6.43 -9.24
CA PRO A 469 28.16 -7.00 -8.01
C PRO A 469 27.20 -6.01 -7.34
N ARG A 470 26.09 -6.51 -6.79
CA ARG A 470 25.07 -5.67 -6.11
C ARG A 470 25.63 -4.79 -4.99
N SER A 471 26.78 -5.15 -4.43
CA SER A 471 27.48 -4.38 -3.40
C SER A 471 28.27 -3.17 -3.94
N SER A 472 28.40 -2.99 -5.26
CA SER A 472 29.16 -1.90 -5.88
C SER A 472 28.32 -0.81 -6.54
N TYR A 473 26.98 -0.85 -6.42
CA TYR A 473 26.10 0.21 -6.91
C TYR A 473 24.84 0.39 -6.05
N ASP A 474 24.20 1.55 -6.20
CA ASP A 474 22.86 1.87 -5.71
C ASP A 474 21.99 2.41 -6.86
N THR A 475 20.67 2.35 -6.74
CA THR A 475 19.76 3.12 -7.60
C THR A 475 19.63 4.54 -7.04
N ALA A 476 19.79 5.55 -7.88
CA ALA A 476 19.56 6.92 -7.46
C ALA A 476 18.06 7.26 -7.49
N LEU A 477 17.56 7.84 -6.40
CA LEU A 477 16.24 8.46 -6.35
C LEU A 477 16.30 9.82 -7.07
N LEU A 478 15.48 9.99 -8.10
CA LEU A 478 15.40 11.22 -8.89
C LEU A 478 14.12 12.00 -8.53
N LYS A 479 14.26 13.29 -8.26
CA LYS A 479 13.14 14.23 -8.01
C LYS A 479 13.22 15.37 -9.03
N LEU A 480 12.12 15.64 -9.73
CA LEU A 480 12.11 16.51 -10.90
C LEU A 480 11.46 17.86 -10.60
N SER A 481 12.10 18.93 -11.05
CA SER A 481 11.56 20.29 -11.04
C SER A 481 11.83 20.97 -12.38
N THR A 482 10.94 21.86 -12.81
CA THR A 482 11.21 22.69 -14.00
C THR A 482 11.06 24.15 -13.66
N PHE A 483 11.91 24.95 -14.28
CA PHE A 483 11.87 26.39 -14.23
C PHE A 483 11.53 26.90 -15.63
N LYS A 484 10.50 27.75 -15.71
CA LYS A 484 10.27 28.55 -16.92
C LYS A 484 11.42 29.56 -17.01
N LYS A 485 12.09 29.59 -18.16
CA LYS A 485 12.92 30.74 -18.55
C LYS A 485 12.04 31.93 -18.92
#